data_AF-A0A9X2DSG9-F1
#
_entry.id   AF-A0A9X2DSG9-F1
#
_cell.length_a   1.000
_cell.length_b   1.000
_cell.length_c   1.000
_cell.angle_alpha   90.00
_cell.angle_beta   90.00
_cell.angle_gamma   90.00
#
_symmetry.space_group_name_H-M   'P 1'
#
loop_
_entity.id
_entity.type
_entity.pdbx_description
1 polymer ?
#
loop_
_entity_poly.entity_id
_entity_poly.type
_entity_poly.pdbx_seq_one_letter_code
_entity_poly.pdbx_strand_id
1 'polypeptide(L)'
;MGLPSIIKVAEEYSVDINPTTLNKKEVLARCPFCQSRQFKLSMNNDKNTFRCWRSSCNESGGVLHFETLLKMNEDNSEYNQTYKKIKSKYFGLKKKNKAHPAEFLTPKQLEVIQWKEAKRESWNYFRKHMGHIFQDWQQHCHLHYRTAFAKLVVGEAIGKYELAIDSIRRQQKEQEITDLLDKTLEVFSTDWLSEPWSVEGLLLARSALRLCVEDKSKENGLLYVIFLSVEQEENIQSNNSEHQQLAGVL
;
A
#
# COMPACT_ATOMS: atom_id res chain seq x y z
N MET A 1 -21.71 -5.17 15.05
CA MET A 1 -23.05 -5.78 14.99
C MET A 1 -22.97 -7.01 14.11
N GLY A 2 -23.64 -8.11 14.49
CA GLY A 2 -23.71 -9.33 13.66
C GLY A 2 -24.74 -9.22 12.54
N LEU A 3 -24.73 -10.18 11.61
CA LEU A 3 -25.79 -10.30 10.61
C LEU A 3 -27.14 -10.64 11.28
N PRO A 4 -28.27 -10.13 10.78
CA PRO A 4 -29.58 -10.49 11.29
C PRO A 4 -29.90 -11.95 10.97
N SER A 5 -30.87 -12.51 11.69
CA SER A 5 -31.47 -13.81 11.33
C SER A 5 -32.12 -13.70 9.95
N ILE A 6 -31.97 -14.76 9.14
CA ILE A 6 -32.61 -14.83 7.82
C ILE A 6 -34.15 -14.75 7.90
N ILE A 7 -34.75 -15.19 9.01
CA ILE A 7 -36.20 -15.10 9.25
C ILE A 7 -36.62 -13.65 9.47
N LYS A 8 -35.83 -12.88 10.24
CA LYS A 8 -36.09 -11.44 10.43
C LYS A 8 -36.05 -10.67 9.12
N VAL A 9 -35.08 -10.98 8.26
CA VAL A 9 -35.01 -10.37 6.92
C VAL A 9 -36.24 -10.77 6.09
N ALA A 10 -36.70 -12.02 6.16
CA ALA A 10 -37.90 -12.45 5.46
C ALA A 10 -39.16 -11.70 5.96
N GLU A 11 -39.29 -11.49 7.26
CA GLU A 11 -40.38 -10.72 7.88
C GLU A 11 -40.34 -9.23 7.47
N GLU A 12 -39.16 -8.60 7.49
CA GLU A 12 -38.97 -7.20 7.07
C GLU A 12 -39.44 -6.95 5.63
N TYR A 13 -39.23 -7.93 4.74
CA TYR A 13 -39.64 -7.88 3.34
C TYR A 13 -41.00 -8.55 3.08
N SER A 14 -41.78 -8.83 4.12
CA SER A 14 -43.13 -9.41 4.02
C SER A 14 -43.20 -10.70 3.20
N VAL A 15 -42.17 -11.55 3.30
CA VAL A 15 -42.17 -12.87 2.67
C VAL A 15 -43.21 -13.76 3.34
N ASP A 16 -44.03 -14.46 2.55
CA ASP A 16 -45.12 -15.32 3.06
C ASP A 16 -44.55 -16.62 3.66
N ILE A 17 -44.44 -16.64 4.99
CA ILE A 17 -43.90 -17.75 5.77
C ILE A 17 -44.99 -18.74 6.18
N ASN A 18 -44.70 -20.03 6.07
CA ASN A 18 -45.59 -21.08 6.56
C ASN A 18 -45.58 -21.11 8.10
N PRO A 19 -46.70 -20.76 8.77
CA PRO A 19 -46.75 -20.64 10.23
C PRO A 19 -46.50 -21.98 10.93
N THR A 20 -46.81 -23.11 10.27
CA THR A 20 -46.60 -24.47 10.83
C THR A 20 -45.12 -24.87 10.93
N THR A 21 -44.23 -24.09 10.34
CA THR A 21 -42.78 -24.39 10.29
C THR A 21 -41.92 -23.43 11.09
N LEU A 22 -42.50 -22.41 11.72
CA LEU A 22 -41.76 -21.39 12.47
C LEU A 22 -40.91 -21.96 13.61
N ASN A 23 -41.40 -23.01 14.29
CA ASN A 23 -40.69 -23.66 15.40
C ASN A 23 -39.75 -24.78 14.95
N LYS A 24 -39.55 -24.96 13.64
CA LYS A 24 -38.68 -26.01 13.08
C LYS A 24 -37.31 -25.43 12.73
N LYS A 25 -36.31 -26.31 12.64
CA LYS A 25 -34.95 -25.95 12.20
C LYS A 25 -34.91 -25.32 10.80
N GLU A 26 -35.81 -25.76 9.93
CA GLU A 26 -36.04 -25.18 8.61
C GLU A 26 -37.45 -24.61 8.54
N VAL A 27 -37.53 -23.31 8.33
CA VAL A 27 -38.76 -22.58 8.11
C VAL A 27 -39.03 -22.55 6.62
N LEU A 28 -40.25 -22.89 6.22
CA LEU A 28 -40.67 -22.86 4.82
C LEU A 28 -41.42 -21.57 4.50
N ALA A 29 -41.17 -21.00 3.33
CA ALA A 29 -41.83 -19.81 2.83
C ALA A 29 -42.18 -19.96 1.33
N ARG A 30 -43.10 -19.14 0.83
CA ARG A 30 -43.28 -18.98 -0.61
C ARG A 30 -42.07 -18.24 -1.16
N CYS A 31 -41.53 -18.73 -2.27
CA CYS A 31 -40.33 -18.13 -2.86
C CYS A 31 -40.71 -16.84 -3.61
N PRO A 32 -40.19 -15.67 -3.20
CA PRO A 32 -40.49 -14.40 -3.87
C PRO A 32 -39.80 -14.30 -5.24
N PHE A 33 -38.75 -15.08 -5.48
CA PHE A 33 -37.96 -15.04 -6.73
C PHE A 33 -38.62 -15.79 -7.89
N CYS A 34 -39.45 -16.80 -7.60
CA CYS A 34 -40.15 -17.58 -8.62
C CYS A 34 -41.67 -17.60 -8.45
N GLN A 35 -42.20 -16.78 -7.54
CA GLN A 35 -43.63 -16.58 -7.27
C GLN A 35 -44.42 -17.91 -7.16
N SER A 36 -43.81 -18.92 -6.55
CA SER A 36 -44.48 -20.21 -6.37
C SER A 36 -45.60 -20.07 -5.34
N ARG A 37 -46.79 -20.60 -5.65
CA ARG A 37 -47.89 -20.73 -4.67
C ARG A 37 -47.57 -21.72 -3.56
N GLN A 38 -46.56 -22.58 -3.74
CA GLN A 38 -46.13 -23.58 -2.78
C GLN A 38 -44.98 -23.06 -1.90
N PHE A 39 -44.93 -23.51 -0.66
CA PHE A 39 -43.86 -23.22 0.29
C PHE A 39 -42.58 -24.01 -0.06
N LYS A 40 -41.84 -23.55 -1.07
CA LYS A 40 -40.64 -24.21 -1.62
C LYS A 40 -39.33 -23.50 -1.26
N LEU A 41 -39.39 -22.35 -0.59
CA LEU A 41 -38.21 -21.68 -0.04
C LEU A 41 -37.97 -22.22 1.37
N SER A 42 -36.88 -22.95 1.58
CA SER A 42 -36.42 -23.36 2.92
C SER A 42 -35.41 -22.35 3.45
N MET A 43 -35.58 -21.95 4.70
CA MET A 43 -34.70 -21.04 5.43
C MET A 43 -34.23 -21.71 6.72
N ASN A 44 -32.92 -21.81 6.89
CA ASN A 44 -32.30 -22.38 8.07
C ASN A 44 -31.80 -21.26 8.97
N ASN A 45 -32.43 -21.08 10.13
CA ASN A 45 -32.10 -20.00 11.05
C ASN A 45 -30.71 -20.17 11.68
N ASP A 46 -30.34 -21.40 12.05
CA ASP A 46 -29.04 -21.70 12.69
C ASP A 46 -27.86 -21.40 11.75
N LYS A 47 -28.02 -21.76 10.47
CA LYS A 47 -26.99 -21.57 9.44
C LYS A 47 -27.08 -20.20 8.76
N ASN A 48 -28.16 -19.45 8.96
CA ASN A 48 -28.43 -18.20 8.26
C ASN A 48 -28.36 -18.33 6.73
N THR A 49 -29.00 -19.37 6.21
CA THR A 49 -29.00 -19.72 4.77
C THR A 49 -30.40 -20.01 4.27
N PHE A 50 -30.64 -19.77 2.98
CA PHE A 50 -31.87 -20.18 2.29
C PHE A 50 -31.58 -21.05 1.06
N ARG A 51 -32.59 -21.80 0.63
CA ARG A 51 -32.62 -22.51 -0.64
C ARG A 51 -34.04 -22.62 -1.18
N CYS A 52 -34.26 -22.25 -2.43
CA CYS A 52 -35.49 -22.57 -3.16
C CYS A 52 -35.37 -23.95 -3.81
N TRP A 53 -36.32 -24.84 -3.50
CA TRP A 53 -36.36 -26.21 -4.04
C TRP A 53 -37.09 -26.34 -5.37
N ARG A 54 -37.54 -25.23 -5.96
CA ARG A 54 -38.16 -25.25 -7.30
C ARG A 54 -37.06 -25.37 -8.36
N SER A 55 -37.15 -26.37 -9.22
CA SER A 55 -36.16 -26.66 -10.27
C SER A 55 -35.84 -25.48 -11.18
N SER A 56 -36.83 -24.66 -11.51
CA SER A 56 -36.68 -23.48 -12.37
C SER A 56 -36.08 -22.25 -11.67
N CYS A 57 -35.88 -22.30 -10.36
CA CYS A 57 -35.36 -21.18 -9.57
C CYS A 57 -34.03 -21.56 -8.94
N ASN A 58 -34.03 -22.60 -8.09
CA ASN A 58 -32.86 -23.15 -7.43
C ASN A 58 -31.94 -22.12 -6.71
N GLU A 59 -32.44 -20.91 -6.46
CA GLU A 59 -31.69 -19.85 -5.77
C GLU A 59 -31.33 -20.28 -4.35
N SER A 60 -30.10 -20.00 -3.93
CA SER A 60 -29.61 -20.35 -2.60
C SER A 60 -28.46 -19.46 -2.17
N GLY A 61 -28.31 -19.27 -0.85
CA GLY A 61 -27.21 -18.49 -0.31
C GLY A 61 -27.41 -18.11 1.15
N GLY A 62 -26.62 -17.14 1.61
CA GLY A 62 -26.72 -16.57 2.95
C GLY A 62 -27.58 -15.31 3.02
N VAL A 63 -27.70 -14.75 4.22
CA VAL A 63 -28.51 -13.55 4.53
C VAL A 63 -28.26 -12.36 3.59
N LEU A 64 -26.99 -12.02 3.30
CA LEU A 64 -26.67 -10.89 2.42
C LEU A 64 -27.19 -11.09 0.99
N HIS A 65 -27.04 -12.32 0.48
CA HIS A 65 -27.52 -12.67 -0.85
C HIS A 65 -29.05 -12.63 -0.89
N PHE A 66 -29.70 -13.17 0.15
CA PHE A 66 -31.15 -13.17 0.30
C PHE A 66 -31.73 -11.75 0.27
N GLU A 67 -31.23 -10.85 1.13
CA GLU A 67 -31.68 -9.45 1.18
C GLU A 67 -31.40 -8.71 -0.14
N THR A 68 -30.30 -9.03 -0.81
CA THR A 68 -29.98 -8.45 -2.13
C THR A 68 -31.02 -8.84 -3.17
N LEU A 69 -31.36 -10.13 -3.26
CA LEU A 69 -32.37 -10.60 -4.21
C LEU A 69 -33.76 -10.01 -3.90
N LEU A 70 -34.12 -9.90 -2.62
CA LEU A 70 -35.38 -9.29 -2.19
C LEU A 70 -35.44 -7.82 -2.62
N LYS A 71 -34.37 -7.05 -2.37
CA LYS A 71 -34.28 -5.65 -2.75
C LYS A 71 -34.38 -5.46 -4.26
N MET A 72 -33.64 -6.26 -5.04
CA MET A 72 -33.70 -6.23 -6.49
C MET A 72 -35.10 -6.51 -7.04
N ASN A 73 -35.86 -7.41 -6.40
CA ASN A 73 -37.24 -7.67 -6.79
C ASN A 73 -38.18 -6.49 -6.50
N GLU A 74 -37.87 -5.62 -5.54
CA GLU A 74 -38.65 -4.40 -5.25
C GLU A 74 -38.35 -3.27 -6.25
N ASP A 75 -37.07 -3.04 -6.56
CA ASP A 75 -36.61 -1.82 -7.22
C ASP A 75 -35.92 -2.02 -8.58
N ASN A 76 -35.87 -3.26 -9.09
CA ASN A 76 -35.17 -3.64 -10.32
C ASN A 76 -33.70 -3.17 -10.39
N SER A 77 -33.03 -3.06 -9.24
CA SER A 77 -31.62 -2.63 -9.15
C SER A 77 -30.62 -3.69 -9.62
N GLU A 78 -29.39 -3.24 -9.92
CA GLU A 78 -28.29 -4.14 -10.28
C GLU A 78 -27.70 -4.86 -9.04
N TYR A 79 -27.57 -6.19 -9.13
CA TYR A 79 -27.09 -7.05 -8.03
C TYR A 79 -25.81 -6.54 -7.35
N ASN A 80 -24.78 -6.20 -8.13
CA ASN A 80 -23.48 -5.83 -7.57
C ASN A 80 -23.53 -4.53 -6.75
N GLN A 81 -24.35 -3.58 -7.16
CA GLN A 81 -24.51 -2.31 -6.46
C GLN A 81 -25.31 -2.50 -5.18
N THR A 82 -26.37 -3.28 -5.24
CA THR A 82 -27.26 -3.57 -4.10
C THR A 82 -26.56 -4.43 -3.05
N TYR A 83 -25.84 -5.47 -3.49
CA TYR A 83 -25.02 -6.29 -2.60
C TYR A 83 -23.95 -5.48 -1.87
N LYS A 84 -23.28 -4.53 -2.56
CA LYS A 84 -22.32 -3.62 -1.92
C LYS A 84 -23.01 -2.74 -0.86
N LYS A 85 -24.17 -2.15 -1.15
CA LYS A 85 -24.93 -1.32 -0.20
C LYS A 85 -25.34 -2.11 1.04
N ILE A 86 -25.90 -3.32 0.85
CA ILE A 86 -26.32 -4.21 1.95
C ILE A 86 -25.11 -4.67 2.77
N LYS A 87 -24.02 -5.06 2.12
CA LYS A 87 -22.77 -5.41 2.82
C LYS A 87 -22.24 -4.23 3.64
N SER A 88 -22.29 -3.01 3.11
CA SER A 88 -21.89 -1.80 3.83
C SER A 88 -22.83 -1.46 4.99
N LYS A 89 -24.14 -1.75 4.88
CA LYS A 89 -25.13 -1.59 5.97
C LYS A 89 -24.74 -2.42 7.21
N TYR A 90 -24.34 -3.68 7.03
CA TYR A 90 -24.06 -4.57 8.18
C TYR A 90 -22.61 -4.54 8.67
N PHE A 91 -21.64 -4.44 7.77
CA PHE A 91 -20.21 -4.50 8.14
C PHE A 91 -19.57 -3.12 8.25
N GLY A 92 -20.34 -2.05 7.98
CA GLY A 92 -19.82 -0.72 7.76
C GLY A 92 -18.98 -0.65 6.48
N LEU A 93 -18.62 0.57 6.08
CA LEU A 93 -17.40 0.77 5.32
C LEU A 93 -16.25 0.47 6.28
N LYS A 94 -15.80 -0.79 6.37
CA LYS A 94 -14.46 -1.03 6.91
C LYS A 94 -13.54 -0.19 6.03
N LYS A 95 -13.12 0.99 6.51
CA LYS A 95 -11.98 1.69 5.95
C LYS A 95 -10.93 0.61 5.89
N LYS A 96 -10.55 0.18 4.68
CA LYS A 96 -9.30 -0.56 4.53
C LYS A 96 -8.32 0.36 5.22
N ASN A 97 -7.80 -0.04 6.39
CA ASN A 97 -6.74 0.70 7.03
C ASN A 97 -5.71 0.85 5.91
N LYS A 98 -5.51 2.09 5.44
CA LYS A 98 -4.56 2.33 4.37
C LYS A 98 -3.25 1.79 4.92
N ALA A 99 -2.76 0.70 4.34
CA ALA A 99 -1.52 0.11 4.78
C ALA A 99 -0.48 1.22 4.74
N HIS A 100 0.32 1.32 5.80
CA HIS A 100 1.31 2.38 5.87
C HIS A 100 2.35 2.17 4.75
N PRO A 101 2.87 3.22 4.09
CA PRO A 101 3.89 3.07 3.05
C PRO A 101 5.07 2.17 3.43
N ALA A 102 5.53 2.28 4.68
CA ALA A 102 6.58 1.42 5.26
C ALA A 102 6.28 -0.10 5.21
N GLU A 103 5.01 -0.52 5.18
CA GLU A 103 4.65 -1.94 5.08
C GLU A 103 5.03 -2.54 3.73
N PHE A 104 5.10 -1.70 2.69
CA PHE A 104 5.43 -2.09 1.32
C PHE A 104 6.94 -2.15 1.05
N LEU A 105 7.78 -1.68 1.98
CA LEU A 105 9.23 -1.78 1.83
C LEU A 105 9.67 -3.25 1.83
N THR A 106 10.54 -3.57 0.86
CA THR A 106 11.11 -4.92 0.73
C THR A 106 12.08 -5.21 1.88
N PRO A 107 12.37 -6.49 2.18
CA PRO A 107 13.34 -6.84 3.21
C PRO A 107 14.74 -6.25 2.99
N LYS A 108 15.14 -6.04 1.72
CA LYS A 108 16.42 -5.43 1.39
C LYS A 108 16.39 -3.90 1.56
N GLN A 109 15.30 -3.24 1.17
CA GLN A 109 15.13 -1.81 1.44
C GLN A 109 15.20 -1.52 2.94
N LEU A 110 14.56 -2.38 3.75
CA LEU A 110 14.66 -2.32 5.21
C LEU A 110 16.06 -2.62 5.74
N GLU A 111 16.86 -3.42 5.04
CA GLU A 111 18.26 -3.70 5.39
C GLU A 111 19.13 -2.47 5.23
N VAL A 112 18.99 -1.78 4.09
CA VAL A 112 19.78 -0.58 3.76
C VAL A 112 19.51 0.55 4.76
N ILE A 113 18.29 0.66 5.30
CA ILE A 113 17.96 1.63 6.35
C ILE A 113 18.02 1.05 7.78
N GLN A 114 18.61 -0.14 7.98
CA GLN A 114 18.85 -0.75 9.30
C GLN A 114 17.57 -1.05 10.13
N TRP A 115 16.44 -1.31 9.47
CA TRP A 115 15.14 -1.66 10.09
C TRP A 115 14.71 -3.13 9.86
N LYS A 116 15.57 -3.96 9.25
CA LYS A 116 15.26 -5.35 8.92
C LYS A 116 15.00 -6.22 10.15
N GLU A 117 15.80 -6.03 11.20
CA GLU A 117 15.73 -6.75 12.47
C GLU A 117 14.43 -6.41 13.20
N ALA A 118 14.06 -5.13 13.24
CA ALA A 118 12.83 -4.65 13.88
C ALA A 118 11.57 -5.35 13.35
N LYS A 119 11.50 -5.62 12.03
CA LYS A 119 10.37 -6.34 11.42
C LYS A 119 10.38 -7.84 11.75
N ARG A 120 11.57 -8.44 11.90
CA ARG A 120 11.76 -9.87 12.20
C ARG A 120 11.51 -10.20 13.66
N GLU A 121 11.97 -9.36 14.57
CA GLU A 121 11.92 -9.59 16.00
C GLU A 121 10.55 -9.28 16.60
N SER A 122 9.92 -8.18 16.19
CA SER A 122 8.64 -7.77 16.75
C SER A 122 7.80 -6.94 15.78
N TRP A 123 6.76 -7.57 15.23
CA TRP A 123 5.79 -6.88 14.37
C TRP A 123 5.10 -5.69 15.08
N ASN A 124 4.84 -5.81 16.39
CA ASN A 124 4.24 -4.72 17.16
C ASN A 124 5.19 -3.53 17.30
N TYR A 125 6.50 -3.79 17.46
CA TYR A 125 7.52 -2.75 17.48
C TYR A 125 7.62 -2.06 16.12
N PHE A 126 7.72 -2.85 15.04
CA PHE A 126 7.72 -2.33 13.66
C PHE A 126 6.50 -1.43 13.40
N ARG A 127 5.30 -1.90 13.78
CA ARG A 127 4.04 -1.17 13.61
C ARG A 127 4.02 0.19 14.32
N LYS A 128 4.60 0.27 15.52
CA LYS A 128 4.69 1.53 16.28
C LYS A 128 5.62 2.55 15.63
N HIS A 129 6.66 2.09 14.92
CA HIS A 129 7.70 2.95 14.35
C HIS A 129 7.56 3.17 12.84
N MET A 130 6.47 2.72 12.21
CA MET A 130 6.30 2.82 10.75
C MET A 130 6.45 4.24 10.19
N GLY A 131 6.10 5.27 10.97
CA GLY A 131 6.35 6.66 10.58
C GLY A 131 7.83 6.98 10.44
N HIS A 132 8.65 6.61 11.42
CA HIS A 132 10.11 6.80 11.40
C HIS A 132 10.75 5.96 10.30
N ILE A 133 10.35 4.69 10.17
CA ILE A 133 10.86 3.79 9.11
C ILE A 133 10.66 4.41 7.72
N PHE A 134 9.48 4.99 7.49
CA PHE A 134 9.21 5.63 6.20
C PHE A 134 9.99 6.93 6.03
N GLN A 135 10.16 7.71 7.10
CA GLN A 135 10.98 8.91 7.07
C GLN A 135 12.45 8.61 6.75
N ASP A 136 13.03 7.59 7.40
CA ASP A 136 14.41 7.15 7.14
C ASP A 136 14.55 6.67 5.69
N TRP A 137 13.56 5.93 5.18
CA TRP A 137 13.51 5.56 3.77
C TRP A 137 13.45 6.77 2.83
N GLN A 138 12.62 7.77 3.13
CA GLN A 138 12.53 8.99 2.33
C GLN A 138 13.84 9.79 2.35
N GLN A 139 14.50 9.89 3.50
CA GLN A 139 15.80 10.54 3.63
C GLN A 139 16.89 9.79 2.85
N HIS A 140 16.92 8.47 2.97
CA HIS A 140 17.80 7.61 2.20
C HIS A 140 17.62 7.83 0.69
N CYS A 141 16.37 7.79 0.20
CA CYS A 141 16.06 8.12 -1.20
C CYS A 141 16.55 9.52 -1.59
N HIS A 142 16.27 10.54 -0.78
CA HIS A 142 16.66 11.93 -1.05
C HIS A 142 18.16 12.08 -1.25
N LEU A 143 18.99 11.49 -0.37
CA LEU A 143 20.44 11.53 -0.48
C LEU A 143 20.96 10.90 -1.78
N HIS A 144 20.34 9.79 -2.18
CA HIS A 144 20.71 9.10 -3.40
C HIS A 144 20.25 9.84 -4.67
N TYR A 145 19.07 10.46 -4.65
CA TYR A 145 18.60 11.33 -5.71
C TYR A 145 19.52 12.56 -5.88
N ARG A 146 19.86 13.22 -4.79
CA ARG A 146 20.81 14.34 -4.76
C ARG A 146 22.14 13.98 -5.42
N THR A 147 22.70 12.84 -5.03
CA THR A 147 23.98 12.35 -5.54
C THR A 147 23.88 11.96 -7.02
N ALA A 148 22.81 11.26 -7.41
CA ALA A 148 22.58 10.88 -8.80
C ALA A 148 22.45 12.11 -9.72
N PHE A 149 21.73 13.14 -9.27
CA PHE A 149 21.60 14.39 -10.01
C PHE A 149 22.95 15.09 -10.18
N ALA A 150 23.76 15.16 -9.12
CA ALA A 150 25.10 15.73 -9.19
C ALA A 150 26.00 15.00 -10.20
N LYS A 151 25.91 13.66 -10.25
CA LYS A 151 26.62 12.83 -11.22
C LYS A 151 26.25 13.18 -12.66
N LEU A 152 24.96 13.39 -12.96
CA LEU A 152 24.51 13.79 -14.31
C LEU A 152 25.08 15.16 -14.71
N VAL A 153 24.94 16.17 -13.84
CA VAL A 153 25.43 17.53 -14.11
C VAL A 153 26.94 17.53 -14.36
N VAL A 154 27.71 16.83 -13.53
CA VAL A 154 29.17 16.69 -13.72
C VAL A 154 29.48 15.92 -14.99
N GLY A 155 28.81 14.80 -15.23
CA GLY A 155 29.00 13.95 -16.40
C GLY A 155 28.75 14.69 -17.71
N GLU A 156 27.69 15.50 -17.78
CA GLU A 156 27.41 16.37 -18.93
C GLU A 156 28.51 17.42 -19.10
N ALA A 157 28.87 18.13 -18.03
CA ALA A 157 29.86 19.22 -18.09
C ALA A 157 31.23 18.78 -18.60
N ILE A 158 31.63 17.53 -18.35
CA ILE A 158 32.93 16.98 -18.75
C ILE A 158 32.86 16.01 -19.95
N GLY A 159 31.68 15.86 -20.57
CA GLY A 159 31.47 14.95 -21.70
C GLY A 159 31.54 13.45 -21.37
N LYS A 160 31.33 13.07 -20.10
CA LYS A 160 31.31 11.68 -19.60
C LYS A 160 29.91 11.27 -19.12
N TYR A 161 28.87 11.64 -19.87
CA TYR A 161 27.48 11.40 -19.51
C TYR A 161 27.16 9.91 -19.31
N GLU A 162 27.58 9.05 -20.25
CA GLU A 162 27.35 7.59 -20.17
C GLU A 162 27.94 6.97 -18.89
N LEU A 163 29.13 7.43 -18.47
CA LEU A 163 29.76 6.96 -17.23
C LEU A 163 28.94 7.34 -15.99
N ALA A 164 28.32 8.53 -15.99
CA ALA A 164 27.42 8.96 -14.92
C ALA A 164 26.15 8.09 -14.89
N ILE A 165 25.56 7.79 -16.05
CA ILE A 165 24.38 6.91 -16.17
C ILE A 165 24.68 5.51 -15.61
N ASP A 166 25.82 4.92 -15.99
CA ASP A 166 26.20 3.59 -15.51
C ASP A 166 26.50 3.57 -14.00
N SER A 167 27.08 4.66 -13.47
CA SER A 167 27.25 4.86 -12.02
C SER A 167 25.90 4.89 -11.29
N ILE A 168 24.92 5.63 -11.83
CA ILE A 168 23.57 5.73 -11.25
C ILE A 168 22.83 4.39 -11.32
N ARG A 169 22.95 3.65 -12.43
CA ARG A 169 22.36 2.29 -12.55
C ARG A 169 22.91 1.32 -11.52
N ARG A 170 24.21 1.42 -11.22
CA ARG A 170 24.84 0.61 -10.17
C ARG A 170 24.28 0.99 -8.80
N GLN A 171 24.27 2.28 -8.49
CA GLN A 171 23.70 2.82 -7.26
C GLN A 171 22.22 2.41 -7.07
N GLN A 172 21.42 2.43 -8.13
CA GLN A 172 20.02 1.99 -8.12
C GLN A 172 19.85 0.54 -7.65
N LYS A 173 20.74 -0.35 -8.11
CA LYS A 173 20.71 -1.77 -7.73
C LYS A 173 21.21 -1.98 -6.30
N GLU A 174 22.27 -1.31 -5.91
CA GLU A 174 22.89 -1.44 -4.58
C GLU A 174 21.96 -0.92 -3.48
N GLN A 175 21.25 0.17 -3.75
CA GLN A 175 20.43 0.88 -2.76
C GLN A 175 18.94 0.52 -2.84
N GLU A 176 18.57 -0.35 -3.78
CA GLU A 176 17.20 -0.86 -3.95
C GLU A 176 16.14 0.27 -4.16
N ILE A 177 16.55 1.37 -4.79
CA ILE A 177 15.69 2.51 -5.18
C ILE A 177 15.32 2.34 -6.66
N THR A 178 14.17 1.72 -6.93
CA THR A 178 13.80 1.23 -8.27
C THR A 178 13.66 2.30 -9.35
N ASP A 179 13.30 3.53 -8.97
CA ASP A 179 13.02 4.65 -9.86
C ASP A 179 14.16 5.69 -9.88
N LEU A 180 15.32 5.37 -9.27
CA LEU A 180 16.42 6.30 -9.11
C LEU A 180 16.85 6.94 -10.44
N LEU A 181 17.20 6.14 -11.45
CA LEU A 181 17.66 6.66 -12.73
C LEU A 181 16.55 7.43 -13.46
N ASP A 182 15.38 6.82 -13.59
CA ASP A 182 14.28 7.37 -14.40
C ASP A 182 13.82 8.73 -13.85
N LYS A 183 13.60 8.82 -12.53
CA LYS A 183 13.20 10.08 -11.88
C LYS A 183 14.30 11.14 -11.95
N THR A 184 15.57 10.74 -11.81
CA THR A 184 16.69 11.69 -11.93
C THR A 184 16.76 12.27 -13.34
N LEU A 185 16.61 11.44 -14.38
CA LEU A 185 16.59 11.86 -15.78
C LEU A 185 15.38 12.74 -16.12
N GLU A 186 14.21 12.41 -15.60
CA GLU A 186 13.00 13.22 -15.76
C GLU A 186 13.23 14.64 -15.23
N VAL A 187 13.71 14.78 -14.00
CA VAL A 187 14.01 16.09 -13.41
C VAL A 187 15.14 16.79 -14.15
N PHE A 188 16.17 16.05 -14.58
CA PHE A 188 17.28 16.59 -15.37
C PHE A 188 16.87 17.11 -16.75
N SER A 189 15.78 16.59 -17.34
CA SER A 189 15.31 17.00 -18.68
C SER A 189 14.23 18.08 -18.66
N THR A 190 13.65 18.40 -17.50
CA THR A 190 12.49 19.29 -17.37
C THR A 190 12.83 20.59 -16.64
N ASP A 191 12.62 20.63 -15.33
CA ASP A 191 12.94 21.76 -14.45
C ASP A 191 13.75 21.27 -13.24
N TRP A 192 15.02 21.65 -13.21
CA TRP A 192 15.98 21.26 -12.18
C TRP A 192 15.64 21.79 -10.79
N LEU A 193 14.67 22.70 -10.67
CA LEU A 193 14.23 23.30 -9.40
C LEU A 193 12.93 22.70 -8.87
N SER A 194 12.34 21.73 -9.57
CA SER A 194 11.08 21.09 -9.18
C SER A 194 11.17 20.30 -7.88
N GLU A 195 12.37 19.83 -7.52
CA GLU A 195 12.61 18.94 -6.39
C GLU A 195 13.74 19.46 -5.48
N PRO A 196 13.61 19.40 -4.13
CA PRO A 196 14.66 19.90 -3.24
C PRO A 196 16.03 19.22 -3.42
N TRP A 197 16.04 17.91 -3.63
CA TRP A 197 17.28 17.13 -3.82
C TRP A 197 18.03 17.50 -5.10
N SER A 198 17.36 17.97 -6.15
CA SER A 198 18.03 18.36 -7.40
C SER A 198 18.74 19.71 -7.26
N VAL A 199 18.16 20.63 -6.48
CA VAL A 199 18.83 21.89 -6.10
C VAL A 199 20.10 21.61 -5.31
N GLU A 200 20.01 20.74 -4.30
CA GLU A 200 21.18 20.30 -3.52
C GLU A 200 22.22 19.58 -4.39
N GLY A 201 21.78 18.72 -5.31
CA GLY A 201 22.66 18.02 -6.24
C GLY A 201 23.39 18.98 -7.20
N LEU A 202 22.72 20.02 -7.66
CA LEU A 202 23.32 21.08 -8.48
C LEU A 202 24.40 21.86 -7.69
N LEU A 203 24.13 22.18 -6.43
CA LEU A 203 25.11 22.85 -5.55
C LEU A 203 26.34 21.96 -5.33
N LEU A 204 26.13 20.66 -5.13
CA LEU A 204 27.20 19.66 -5.01
C LEU A 204 28.05 19.60 -6.29
N ALA A 205 27.40 19.49 -7.46
CA ALA A 205 28.08 19.46 -8.75
C ALA A 205 28.89 20.74 -9.03
N ARG A 206 28.30 21.91 -8.77
CA ARG A 206 28.98 23.21 -8.94
C ARG A 206 30.20 23.34 -8.04
N SER A 207 30.10 22.89 -6.79
CA SER A 207 31.21 22.91 -5.85
C SER A 207 32.37 22.04 -6.35
N ALA A 208 32.08 20.85 -6.87
CA ALA A 208 33.08 19.97 -7.46
C ALA A 208 33.74 20.57 -8.72
N LEU A 209 32.93 21.11 -9.64
CA LEU A 209 33.44 21.75 -10.86
C LEU A 209 34.35 22.95 -10.55
N ARG A 210 33.96 23.78 -9.57
CA ARG A 210 34.74 24.93 -9.14
C ARG A 210 36.12 24.52 -8.60
N LEU A 211 36.17 23.50 -7.76
CA LEU A 211 37.44 23.00 -7.20
C LEU A 211 38.43 22.54 -8.28
N CYS A 212 37.94 21.99 -9.38
CA CYS A 212 38.78 21.54 -10.49
C CYS A 212 39.27 22.68 -11.38
N VAL A 213 38.52 23.78 -11.49
CA VAL A 213 38.96 24.99 -12.20
C VAL A 213 40.05 25.71 -11.42
N GLU A 214 39.91 25.78 -10.09
CA GLU A 214 40.88 26.45 -9.21
C GLU A 214 42.20 25.67 -9.06
N ASP A 215 42.19 24.35 -9.21
CA ASP A 215 43.37 23.51 -9.08
C ASP A 215 43.28 22.25 -9.96
N LYS A 216 44.03 22.20 -11.05
CA LYS A 216 44.08 21.04 -11.96
C LYS A 216 44.58 19.76 -11.29
N SER A 217 45.31 19.86 -10.17
CA SER A 217 45.71 18.67 -9.39
C SER A 217 44.52 18.04 -8.64
N LYS A 218 43.39 18.75 -8.56
CA LYS A 218 42.13 18.29 -7.95
C LYS A 218 41.11 17.77 -8.96
N GLU A 219 41.53 17.35 -10.17
CA GLU A 219 40.67 16.58 -11.10
C GLU A 219 39.98 15.37 -10.43
N ASN A 220 40.60 14.86 -9.35
CA ASN A 220 40.01 13.85 -8.45
C ASN A 220 38.66 14.26 -7.84
N GLY A 221 38.33 15.55 -7.74
CA GLY A 221 37.03 16.03 -7.24
C GLY A 221 35.85 15.66 -8.15
N LEU A 222 36.07 15.65 -9.48
CA LEU A 222 35.05 15.23 -10.45
C LEU A 222 34.88 13.71 -10.43
N LEU A 223 36.00 12.98 -10.32
CA LEU A 223 35.97 11.53 -10.13
C LEU A 223 35.27 11.16 -8.82
N TYR A 224 35.53 11.92 -7.74
CA TYR A 224 34.88 11.72 -6.45
C TYR A 224 33.37 11.87 -6.56
N VAL A 225 32.83 12.90 -7.24
CA VAL A 225 31.37 13.02 -7.43
C VAL A 225 30.81 11.90 -8.31
N ILE A 226 31.47 11.56 -9.42
CA ILE A 226 31.01 10.49 -10.33
C ILE A 226 30.97 9.13 -9.62
N PHE A 227 31.95 8.86 -8.76
CA PHE A 227 32.08 7.61 -8.02
C PHE A 227 31.63 7.70 -6.56
N LEU A 228 30.99 8.81 -6.15
CA LEU A 228 30.55 8.98 -4.78
C LEU A 228 29.53 7.89 -4.44
N SER A 229 29.89 7.05 -3.46
CA SER A 229 28.93 6.25 -2.69
C SER A 229 28.55 7.04 -1.45
N VAL A 230 27.24 7.06 -1.11
CA VAL A 230 26.70 7.83 0.03
C VAL A 230 27.14 7.23 1.39
N GLU A 231 27.86 6.12 1.38
CA GLU A 231 28.34 5.38 2.56
C GLU A 231 29.21 6.20 3.53
N GLN A 232 29.66 7.41 3.14
CA GLN A 232 30.55 8.25 3.98
C GLN A 232 29.84 9.31 4.83
N GLU A 233 28.57 9.65 4.59
CA GLU A 233 27.87 10.66 5.42
C GLU A 233 27.28 10.08 6.72
N GLU A 234 27.10 8.76 6.82
CA GLU A 234 26.62 8.10 8.04
C GLU A 234 27.66 8.10 9.17
N ASN A 235 28.95 8.26 8.87
CA ASN A 235 30.00 8.40 9.90
C ASN A 235 30.05 9.81 10.55
N ILE A 236 29.34 10.78 9.99
CA ILE A 236 29.22 12.12 10.59
C ILE A 236 27.94 12.23 11.43
N GLN A 237 26.91 11.44 11.14
CA GLN A 237 25.69 11.36 11.96
C GLN A 237 25.76 10.30 13.07
N SER A 238 26.56 9.23 12.92
CA SER A 238 26.78 8.23 13.97
C SER A 238 27.53 8.75 15.19
N ASN A 239 28.23 9.90 15.08
CA ASN A 239 28.78 10.62 16.22
C ASN A 239 27.77 11.52 16.95
N ASN A 240 26.58 11.75 16.38
CA ASN A 240 25.53 12.57 16.99
C ASN A 240 24.32 11.78 17.51
N SER A 241 24.26 10.47 17.26
CA SER A 241 23.22 9.60 17.80
C SER A 241 23.73 8.83 19.02
N GLU A 242 23.70 9.50 20.16
CA GLU A 242 23.74 9.00 21.54
C GLU A 242 22.62 7.96 21.85
N HIS A 243 22.10 7.26 20.85
CA HIS A 243 20.98 6.33 20.94
C HIS A 243 21.33 4.96 21.57
N GLN A 244 22.58 4.73 21.99
CA GLN A 244 22.92 3.58 22.84
C GLN A 244 22.89 3.87 24.35
N GLN A 245 22.51 5.08 24.78
CA GLN A 245 22.24 5.34 26.20
C GLN A 245 20.96 4.65 26.74
N LEU A 246 20.14 4.03 25.89
CA LEU A 246 18.92 3.33 26.32
C LEU A 246 19.08 1.81 26.56
N ALA A 247 20.30 1.26 26.42
CA ALA A 247 20.61 -0.11 26.85
C ALA A 247 21.22 -0.17 28.27
N GLY A 248 21.40 0.98 28.94
CA GLY A 248 22.05 1.08 30.26
C GLY A 248 21.15 1.56 31.41
N VAL A 249 19.89 1.91 31.15
CA VAL A 249 18.95 2.34 32.18
C VAL A 249 17.56 1.82 31.83
N LEU A 250 17.27 0.57 32.22
CA LEU A 250 16.00 0.02 32.75
C LEU A 250 16.04 -1.51 32.75
#